data_AF-A0A705SL79-F1
#
_entry.id   AF-A0A705SL79-F1
#
_cell.length_a   1.000
_cell.length_b   1.000
_cell.length_c   1.000
_cell.angle_alpha   90.00
_cell.angle_beta   90.00
_cell.angle_gamma   90.00
#
_symmetry.space_group_name_H-M   'P 1'
#
loop_
_entity.id
_entity.type
_entity.pdbx_description
1 polymer ?
#
loop_
_entity_poly.entity_id
_entity_poly.type
_entity_poly.pdbx_seq_one_letter_code
_entity_poly.pdbx_strand_id
1 'polypeptide(L)'
;MAYDEHSIRVMSADEIEQRFDWLRLENLAKEHRLPVDWVRRGFEACWRLGIEPDYFIDRYIFKRDVPLVPEFEVVFREIVNENRYRDRMRF
;
A
#
# COMPACT_ATOMS: atom_id res chain seq x y z
N MET A 1 24.68 22.20 -6.11
CA MET A 1 24.07 22.05 -4.77
C MET A 1 25.01 21.20 -3.95
N ALA A 2 25.54 21.72 -2.85
CA ALA A 2 26.34 20.94 -1.92
C ALA A 2 25.39 20.36 -0.86
N TYR A 3 25.41 19.04 -0.67
CA TYR A 3 24.72 18.39 0.45
C TYR A 3 25.71 18.37 1.63
N ASP A 4 25.39 19.12 2.68
CA ASP A 4 26.18 19.22 3.92
C ASP A 4 25.37 18.68 5.13
N GLU A 5 25.94 18.73 6.33
CA GLU A 5 25.28 18.26 7.56
C GLU A 5 23.95 18.97 7.85
N HIS A 6 23.77 20.20 7.37
CA HIS A 6 22.52 20.96 7.49
C HIS A 6 21.43 20.45 6.53
N SER A 7 21.81 19.63 5.56
CA SER A 7 20.90 18.95 4.64
C SER A 7 20.29 17.67 5.23
N ILE A 8 20.77 17.22 6.40
CA ILE A 8 20.25 16.05 7.11
C ILE A 8 19.15 16.49 8.08
N ARG A 9 17.94 16.01 7.84
CA ARG A 9 16.80 16.21 8.76
C ARG A 9 16.33 14.88 9.32
N VAL A 10 16.23 14.80 10.64
CA VAL A 10 15.56 13.69 11.33
C VAL A 10 14.06 13.88 11.20
N MET A 11 13.36 12.85 10.69
CA MET A 11 11.91 12.83 10.57
C MET A 11 11.29 12.19 11.81
N SER A 12 10.12 12.67 12.22
CA SER A 12 9.34 11.98 13.26
C SER A 12 8.71 10.69 12.72
N ALA A 13 8.25 9.81 13.60
CA ALA A 13 7.57 8.58 13.20
C ALA A 13 6.35 8.87 12.30
N ASP A 14 5.52 9.84 12.68
CA ASP A 14 4.33 10.24 11.92
C ASP A 14 4.70 10.74 10.51
N GLU A 15 5.78 11.52 10.39
CA GLU A 15 6.25 12.02 9.09
C GLU A 15 6.77 10.89 8.20
N ILE A 16 7.40 9.87 8.79
CA ILE A 16 7.89 8.71 8.05
C ILE A 16 6.70 7.88 7.56
N GLU A 17 5.69 7.65 8.40
CA GLU A 17 4.48 6.90 8.00
C GLU A 17 3.66 7.59 6.90
N GLN A 18 3.58 8.92 6.93
CA GLN A 18 2.90 9.67 5.88
C GLN A 18 3.69 9.71 4.57
N ARG A 19 5.02 9.64 4.63
CA ARG A 19 5.88 9.79 3.45
C ARG A 19 6.23 8.45 2.79
N PHE A 20 6.24 7.37 3.56
CA PHE A 20 6.73 6.08 3.11
C PHE A 20 5.66 5.00 3.23
N ASP A 21 4.98 4.76 2.10
CA ASP A 21 3.92 3.76 2.01
C ASP A 21 4.34 2.35 2.43
N TRP A 22 5.62 1.98 2.25
CA TRP A 22 6.12 0.68 2.68
C TRP A 22 6.07 0.51 4.21
N LEU A 23 6.36 1.57 4.97
CA LEU A 23 6.25 1.54 6.43
C LEU A 23 4.79 1.56 6.85
N ARG A 24 4.01 2.43 6.21
CA ARG A 24 2.57 2.56 6.44
C ARG A 24 1.85 1.24 6.27
N LEU A 25 2.15 0.51 5.19
CA LEU A 25 1.61 -0.81 4.88
C LEU A 25 1.93 -1.85 5.96
N GLU A 26 3.20 -1.94 6.38
CA GLU A 26 3.64 -2.92 7.40
C GLU A 26 2.99 -2.63 8.76
N ASN A 27 2.93 -1.36 9.16
CA ASN A 27 2.27 -0.95 10.40
C ASN A 27 0.77 -1.25 10.36
N LEU A 28 0.10 -0.89 9.26
CA LEU A 28 -1.33 -1.16 9.06
C LEU A 28 -1.65 -2.66 9.08
N ALA A 29 -0.83 -3.48 8.42
CA ALA A 29 -0.99 -4.93 8.44
C ALA A 29 -0.85 -5.50 9.86
N LYS A 30 0.14 -5.02 10.62
CA LYS A 30 0.38 -5.43 12.00
C LYS A 30 -0.73 -5.00 12.95
N GLU A 31 -1.14 -3.74 12.89
CA GLU A 31 -2.17 -3.15 13.75
C GLU A 31 -3.52 -3.85 13.58
N HIS A 32 -3.88 -4.16 12.34
CA HIS A 32 -5.15 -4.81 12.01
C HIS A 32 -5.07 -6.33 11.92
N ARG A 33 -3.89 -6.93 12.21
CA ARG A 33 -3.64 -8.38 12.13
C ARG A 33 -4.00 -8.97 10.76
N LEU A 34 -3.63 -8.26 9.70
CA LEU A 34 -3.89 -8.62 8.31
C LEU A 34 -2.64 -9.24 7.68
N PRO A 35 -2.78 -10.12 6.67
CA PRO A 35 -1.64 -10.59 5.90
C PRO A 35 -0.96 -9.43 5.16
N VAL A 36 0.34 -9.25 5.37
CA VAL A 36 1.15 -8.18 4.74
C VAL A 36 1.01 -8.20 3.22
N ASP A 37 1.07 -9.38 2.60
CA ASP A 37 0.92 -9.51 1.15
C ASP A 37 -0.46 -9.07 0.65
N TRP A 38 -1.52 -9.22 1.45
CA TRP A 38 -2.85 -8.77 1.06
C TRP A 38 -2.93 -7.24 1.07
N VAL A 39 -2.40 -6.59 2.11
CA VAL A 39 -2.32 -5.13 2.20
C VAL A 39 -1.45 -4.58 1.07
N ARG A 40 -0.32 -5.23 0.78
CA ARG A 40 0.57 -4.88 -0.32
C ARG A 40 -0.11 -4.89 -1.68
N ARG A 41 -0.90 -5.93 -1.97
CA ARG A 41 -1.67 -6.01 -3.21
C ARG A 41 -2.75 -4.92 -3.28
N GLY A 42 -3.31 -4.52 -2.14
CA GLY A 42 -4.27 -3.42 -2.06
C GLY A 42 -3.65 -2.08 -2.42
N PHE A 43 -2.48 -1.78 -1.86
CA PHE A 43 -1.70 -0.58 -2.20
C PHE A 43 -1.26 -0.60 -3.68
N GLU A 44 -0.79 -1.74 -4.17
CA GLU A 44 -0.42 -1.89 -5.57
C GLU A 44 -1.59 -1.63 -6.52
N ALA A 45 -2.80 -2.09 -6.18
CA ALA A 45 -4.00 -1.80 -6.97
C ALA A 45 -4.30 -0.31 -7.01
N CYS A 46 -4.17 0.40 -5.87
CA CYS A 46 -4.30 1.86 -5.83
C CYS A 46 -3.27 2.55 -6.74
N TRP A 47 -2.00 2.16 -6.66
CA TRP A 47 -0.93 2.74 -7.49
C TRP A 47 -1.14 2.49 -8.99
N ARG A 48 -1.57 1.27 -9.38
CA ARG A 48 -1.86 0.95 -10.80
C ARG A 48 -3.04 1.76 -11.34
N LEU A 49 -3.97 2.16 -10.48
CA LEU A 49 -5.13 2.99 -10.83
C LEU A 49 -4.86 4.50 -10.69
N GLY A 50 -3.69 4.90 -10.19
CA GLY A 50 -3.36 6.30 -9.94
C GLY A 50 -4.24 6.95 -8.86
N ILE A 51 -4.71 6.15 -7.88
CA ILE A 51 -5.50 6.63 -6.74
C ILE A 51 -4.70 6.48 -5.45
N GLU A 52 -5.07 7.27 -4.43
CA GLU A 52 -4.43 7.21 -3.12
C GLU A 52 -4.71 5.87 -2.40
N PRO A 53 -3.72 5.32 -1.68
CA PRO A 53 -3.91 4.11 -0.85
C PRO A 53 -5.02 4.26 0.20
N ASP A 54 -5.36 5.48 0.59
CA ASP A 54 -6.44 5.81 1.52
C ASP A 54 -7.77 5.19 1.10
N TYR A 55 -8.04 5.10 -0.21
CA TYR A 55 -9.23 4.41 -0.72
C TYR A 55 -9.29 2.95 -0.24
N PHE A 56 -8.19 2.21 -0.38
CA PHE A 56 -8.13 0.80 0.03
C PHE A 56 -8.28 0.67 1.55
N ILE A 57 -7.61 1.54 2.30
CA ILE A 57 -7.65 1.56 3.76
C ILE A 57 -9.08 1.82 4.24
N ASP A 58 -9.70 2.90 3.78
CA ASP A 58 -11.03 3.29 4.20
C ASP A 58 -12.07 2.26 3.79
N ARG A 59 -12.01 1.75 2.55
CA ARG A 59 -13.04 0.82 2.04
C ARG A 59 -12.91 -0.60 2.58
N TYR A 60 -11.70 -1.15 2.63
CA TYR A 60 -11.49 -2.59 2.87
C TYR A 60 -11.00 -2.90 4.27
N ILE A 61 -10.29 -1.97 4.92
CA ILE A 61 -9.77 -2.17 6.28
C ILE A 61 -10.73 -1.55 7.30
N PHE A 62 -11.06 -0.26 7.14
CA PHE A 62 -11.99 0.43 8.04
C PHE A 62 -13.46 0.26 7.66
N LYS A 63 -13.76 -0.24 6.46
CA LYS A 63 -15.13 -0.48 5.96
C LYS A 63 -16.03 0.76 6.03
N ARG A 64 -15.45 1.92 5.76
CA ARG A 64 -16.16 3.20 5.65
C ARG A 64 -17.00 3.24 4.38
N ASP A 65 -18.04 4.08 4.42
CA ASP A 65 -18.84 4.36 3.24
C ASP A 65 -18.11 5.39 2.37
N VAL A 66 -17.37 4.89 1.38
CA VAL A 66 -16.64 5.69 0.39
C VAL A 66 -17.12 5.33 -1.02
N PRO A 67 -17.09 6.29 -1.97
CA PRO A 67 -17.50 6.05 -3.35
C PRO A 67 -16.76 4.85 -3.95
N LEU A 68 -17.49 3.97 -4.64
CA LEU A 68 -16.91 2.81 -5.28
C LEU A 68 -15.99 3.21 -6.43
N VAL A 69 -14.86 2.54 -6.53
CA VAL A 69 -14.00 2.51 -7.73
C VAL A 69 -14.12 1.12 -8.34
N PRO A 70 -15.02 0.91 -9.32
CA PRO A 70 -15.30 -0.41 -9.89
C PRO A 70 -14.05 -1.12 -10.43
N GLU A 71 -13.10 -0.37 -10.97
CA GLU A 71 -11.86 -0.85 -11.55
C GLU A 71 -10.93 -1.48 -10.50
N PHE A 72 -11.07 -1.08 -9.22
CA PHE A 72 -10.23 -1.58 -8.13
C PHE A 72 -10.30 -3.11 -8.00
N GLU A 73 -11.50 -3.67 -8.02
CA GLU A 73 -11.66 -5.12 -7.88
C GLU A 73 -11.06 -5.89 -9.07
N VAL A 74 -11.14 -5.31 -10.26
CA VAL A 74 -10.59 -5.91 -11.48
C VAL A 74 -9.06 -5.97 -11.37
N VAL A 75 -8.44 -4.81 -11.10
CA VAL A 75 -6.99 -4.69 -10.96
C VAL A 75 -6.46 -5.55 -9.80
N PHE A 76 -7.16 -5.55 -8.66
CA PHE A 76 -6.76 -6.37 -7.51
C PHE A 76 -6.77 -7.87 -7.86
N ARG A 77 -7.77 -8.35 -8.59
CA ARG A 77 -7.83 -9.76 -9.06
C ARG A 77 -6.70 -10.08 -10.03
N GLU A 78 -6.38 -9.17 -10.94
CA GLU A 78 -5.24 -9.32 -11.86
C GLU A 78 -3.92 -9.47 -11.10
N ILE A 79 -3.65 -8.59 -10.13
CA ILE A 79 -2.46 -8.66 -9.27
C ILE A 79 -2.37 -10.00 -8.53
N VAL A 80 -3.48 -10.48 -7.97
CA VAL A 80 -3.52 -11.79 -7.29
C VAL A 80 -3.18 -12.93 -8.25
N ASN A 81 -3.68 -12.88 -9.48
CA ASN A 81 -3.42 -13.89 -10.50
C ASN A 81 -1.96 -13.85 -11.01
N GLU A 82 -1.40 -12.65 -11.25
CA GLU A 82 -0.01 -12.44 -11.63
C GLU A 82 0.95 -13.01 -10.57
N ASN A 83 0.70 -12.70 -9.29
CA ASN A 83 1.53 -13.19 -8.19
C ASN A 83 1.50 -14.72 -8.09
N ARG A 84 0.31 -15.34 -8.25
CA ARG A 84 0.19 -16.81 -8.29
C ARG A 84 0.98 -17.42 -9.44
N TYR A 85 1.00 -16.78 -10.60
CA TYR A 85 1.76 -17.27 -11.76
C TYR A 85 3.26 -17.17 -11.51
N ARG A 86 3.73 -16.04 -10.95
CA ARG A 86 5.13 -15.85 -10.56
C ARG A 86 5.60 -16.87 -9.54
N ASP A 87 4.78 -17.17 -8.52
CA ASP A 87 5.13 -18.16 -7.50
C ASP A 87 5.27 -19.57 -8.10
N ARG A 88 4.43 -19.93 -9.08
CA ARG A 88 4.51 -21.22 -9.78
C ARG A 88 5.73 -21.37 -10.68
N MET A 89 6.30 -20.27 -11.18
CA MET A 89 7.49 -20.27 -12.04
C MET A 89 8.82 -20.25 -11.28
N ARG A 90 8.79 -20.05 -9.95
CA ARG A 90 10.00 -20.02 -9.11
C ARG A 90 10.45 -21.40 -8.61
N PHE A 91 9.90 -22.48 -9.16
CA PHE A 91 10.23 -23.87 -8.84
C PHE A 91 10.71 -24.63 -10.06
#